data_AF-A0ABD6CAN5-F1
#
_entry.id   AF-A0ABD6CAN5-F1
#
_cell.length_a   1.000
_cell.length_b   1.000
_cell.length_c   1.000
_cell.angle_alpha   90.00
_cell.angle_beta   90.00
_cell.angle_gamma   90.00
#
_symmetry.space_group_name_H-M   'P 1'
#
loop_
_entity.id
_entity.type
_entity.pdbx_description
1 polymer ?
#
loop_
_entity_poly.entity_id
_entity_poly.type
_entity_poly.pdbx_seq_one_letter_code
_entity_poly.pdbx_strand_id
1 'polypeptide(L)'
;MGDSHWTAALQQLDGESAGLYGPESFLDYLRDSGEDPGDYRTAAEISIDTRRDLATALAEHDTMILRLGRASEGRGTQFALVRVPGQLDDFFIDEAGFDTDQRTHLDFSPGGADADAISQQARDMLEVYRMLPKFSESSLVNFALSTGLLSRALDLDVEQIGAAPTTIASTFDFEFEPHRALPTVLHHNGGQVEIDAIVMTRQDGERVLVVLEAKTGRERALAKHKLCYPYLAVEQELSPTVAEIIPVYLRAQATDRGLLYDIYECTGPGEGEEQPCLSAMEVVADSHYLLELD
;
A
#
# COMPACT_ATOMS: atom_id res chain seq x y z
N MET A 1 -8.02 -29.71 11.67
CA MET A 1 -7.21 -28.72 10.94
C MET A 1 -6.14 -29.52 10.22
N GLY A 2 -6.03 -29.40 8.90
CA GLY A 2 -4.84 -29.93 8.22
C GLY A 2 -3.63 -29.12 8.67
N ASP A 3 -2.48 -29.75 8.82
CA ASP A 3 -1.24 -29.04 9.14
C ASP A 3 -1.01 -27.98 8.05
N SER A 4 -0.85 -26.73 8.45
CA SER A 4 -0.48 -25.65 7.54
C SER A 4 0.98 -25.84 7.14
N HIS A 5 1.35 -25.55 5.89
CA HIS A 5 2.75 -25.53 5.48
C HIS A 5 3.59 -24.52 6.29
N TRP A 6 2.98 -23.60 7.04
CA TRP A 6 3.63 -22.67 7.97
C TRP A 6 4.01 -23.27 9.32
N THR A 7 3.56 -24.49 9.64
CA THR A 7 3.70 -25.09 10.98
C THR A 7 5.16 -25.20 11.43
N ALA A 8 6.06 -25.59 10.52
CA ALA A 8 7.48 -25.74 10.84
C ALA A 8 8.14 -24.40 11.22
N ALA A 9 7.90 -23.33 10.44
CA ALA A 9 8.42 -22.00 10.75
C ALA A 9 7.81 -21.43 12.04
N LEU A 10 6.51 -21.63 12.27
CA LEU A 10 5.82 -21.16 13.47
C LEU A 10 6.34 -21.85 14.75
N GLN A 11 6.70 -23.13 14.68
CA GLN A 11 7.33 -23.86 15.78
C GLN A 11 8.75 -23.38 16.06
N GLN A 12 9.51 -22.99 15.04
CA GLN A 12 10.83 -22.39 15.23
C GLN A 12 10.72 -21.03 15.92
N LEU A 13 9.75 -20.19 15.51
CA LEU A 13 9.44 -18.93 16.19
C LEU A 13 9.04 -19.11 17.66
N ASP A 14 8.40 -20.22 18.03
CA ASP A 14 8.07 -20.53 19.44
C ASP A 14 9.31 -20.85 20.28
N GLY A 15 10.37 -21.36 19.64
CA GLY A 15 11.64 -21.71 20.28
C GLY A 15 12.66 -20.55 20.34
N GLU A 16 12.49 -19.54 19.50
CA GLU A 16 13.41 -18.40 19.38
C GLU A 16 12.88 -17.15 20.10
N SER A 17 13.72 -16.55 20.94
CA SER A 17 13.37 -15.30 21.63
C SER A 17 13.31 -14.07 20.72
N ALA A 18 13.67 -14.21 19.44
CA ALA A 18 13.87 -13.10 18.53
C ALA A 18 12.62 -12.74 17.71
N GLY A 19 11.54 -13.53 17.73
CA GLY A 19 10.30 -13.18 16.99
C GLY A 19 10.49 -13.02 15.47
N LEU A 20 11.57 -13.56 14.91
CA LEU A 20 11.89 -13.48 13.49
C LEU A 20 12.25 -14.88 12.98
N TYR A 21 11.77 -15.22 11.79
CA TYR A 21 12.16 -16.41 11.05
C TYR A 21 12.56 -16.02 9.63
N GLY A 22 13.65 -16.58 9.13
CA GLY A 22 14.28 -16.16 7.88
C GLY A 22 15.21 -14.95 8.06
N PRO A 23 15.63 -14.28 6.97
CA PRO A 23 15.20 -14.48 5.59
C PRO A 23 15.66 -15.82 5.00
N GLU A 24 14.78 -16.49 4.25
CA GLU A 24 15.16 -17.66 3.46
C GLU A 24 14.33 -17.78 2.17
N SER A 25 14.78 -18.62 1.24
CA SER A 25 14.08 -18.96 0.00
C SER A 25 12.75 -19.68 0.28
N PHE A 26 11.64 -19.13 -0.20
CA PHE A 26 10.31 -19.75 -0.03
C PHE A 26 10.20 -21.14 -0.68
N LEU A 27 10.87 -21.35 -1.82
CA LEU A 27 10.84 -22.64 -2.50
C LEU A 27 11.67 -23.70 -1.77
N ASP A 28 12.72 -23.28 -1.06
CA ASP A 28 13.53 -24.20 -0.26
C ASP A 28 12.83 -24.50 1.07
N TYR A 29 12.23 -23.49 1.71
CA TYR A 29 11.32 -23.67 2.85
C TYR A 29 10.26 -24.73 2.64
N LEU A 30 9.53 -24.67 1.51
CA LEU A 30 8.51 -25.67 1.17
C LEU A 30 9.10 -27.08 1.09
N ARG A 31 10.24 -27.25 0.41
CA ARG A 31 10.90 -28.57 0.29
C ARG A 31 11.33 -29.12 1.64
N ASP A 32 11.93 -28.26 2.47
CA ASP A 32 12.43 -28.65 3.78
C ASP A 32 11.30 -28.95 4.77
N SER A 33 10.13 -28.33 4.55
CA SER A 33 8.88 -28.61 5.27
C SER A 33 8.15 -29.85 4.73
N GLY A 34 8.66 -30.51 3.68
CA GLY A 34 8.06 -31.72 3.08
C GLY A 34 6.95 -31.44 2.06
N GLU A 35 6.78 -30.20 1.64
CA GLU A 35 5.80 -29.76 0.64
C GLU A 35 6.37 -29.82 -0.79
N ASP A 36 5.51 -29.99 -1.79
CA ASP A 36 5.90 -29.84 -3.20
C ASP A 36 5.73 -28.36 -3.62
N PRO A 37 6.80 -27.63 -3.99
CA PRO A 37 6.68 -26.24 -4.42
C PRO A 37 5.79 -26.04 -5.65
N GLY A 38 5.52 -27.08 -6.44
CA GLY A 38 4.61 -27.04 -7.59
C GLY A 38 3.14 -26.79 -7.22
N ASP A 39 2.75 -27.07 -5.97
CA ASP A 39 1.38 -26.88 -5.48
C ASP A 39 1.09 -25.45 -5.02
N TYR A 40 2.13 -24.61 -4.92
CA TYR A 40 2.05 -23.28 -4.33
C TYR A 40 2.40 -22.19 -5.34
N ARG A 41 1.65 -21.09 -5.30
CA ARG A 41 1.98 -19.88 -6.05
C ARG A 41 2.65 -18.89 -5.11
N THR A 42 3.98 -18.77 -5.18
CA THR A 42 4.80 -17.94 -4.28
C THR A 42 4.18 -16.57 -3.98
N ALA A 43 3.79 -15.81 -5.01
CA ALA A 43 3.19 -14.49 -4.81
C ALA A 43 1.88 -14.53 -3.99
N ALA A 44 1.05 -15.55 -4.18
CA ALA A 44 -0.19 -15.70 -3.41
C ALA A 44 0.06 -16.07 -1.94
N GLU A 45 1.21 -16.67 -1.62
CA GLU A 45 1.55 -17.08 -0.25
C GLU A 45 2.29 -15.99 0.53
N ILE A 46 3.09 -15.16 -0.16
CA ILE A 46 4.02 -14.23 0.51
C ILE A 46 3.86 -12.75 0.10
N SER A 47 2.95 -12.42 -0.82
CA SER A 47 2.60 -11.02 -1.15
C SER A 47 1.19 -10.72 -0.63
N ILE A 48 1.15 -10.27 0.63
CA ILE A 48 -0.08 -9.98 1.36
C ILE A 48 -0.52 -8.56 1.06
N ASP A 49 -1.67 -8.38 0.43
CA ASP A 49 -2.22 -7.04 0.18
C ASP A 49 -3.07 -6.59 1.37
N THR A 50 -3.91 -7.47 1.90
CA THR A 50 -4.82 -7.18 3.03
C THR A 50 -4.71 -8.23 4.13
N ARG A 51 -5.30 -7.92 5.29
CA ARG A 51 -5.34 -8.86 6.43
C ARG A 51 -5.99 -10.20 6.09
N ARG A 52 -6.89 -10.25 5.10
CA ARG A 52 -7.59 -11.47 4.71
C ARG A 52 -6.75 -12.40 3.83
N ASP A 53 -5.75 -11.85 3.17
CA ASP A 53 -4.80 -12.64 2.38
C ASP A 53 -3.83 -13.40 3.28
N LEU A 54 -3.64 -12.96 4.53
CA LEU A 54 -2.78 -13.61 5.49
C LEU A 54 -3.33 -14.99 5.87
N ALA A 55 -2.50 -16.02 5.74
CA ALA A 55 -2.86 -17.39 6.10
C ALA A 55 -3.35 -17.46 7.56
N THR A 56 -4.45 -18.19 7.80
CA THR A 56 -5.08 -18.28 9.13
C THR A 56 -4.10 -18.71 10.22
N ALA A 57 -3.20 -19.66 9.92
CA ALA A 57 -2.18 -20.11 10.86
C ALA A 57 -1.18 -19.01 11.26
N LEU A 58 -0.85 -18.08 10.35
CA LEU A 58 0.01 -16.93 10.66
C LEU A 58 -0.75 -15.91 11.52
N ALA A 59 -2.02 -15.64 11.15
CA ALA A 59 -2.88 -14.70 11.87
C ALA A 59 -3.18 -15.14 13.31
N GLU A 60 -3.44 -16.44 13.53
CA GLU A 60 -3.67 -17.02 14.87
C GLU A 60 -2.43 -16.94 15.79
N HIS A 61 -1.26 -16.71 15.21
CA HIS A 61 0.03 -16.62 15.90
C HIS A 61 0.63 -15.21 15.89
N ASP A 62 -0.16 -14.16 15.62
CA ASP A 62 0.30 -12.76 15.54
C ASP A 62 1.55 -12.58 14.66
N THR A 63 1.59 -13.29 13.53
CA THR A 63 2.77 -13.38 12.67
C THR A 63 2.49 -12.79 11.30
N MET A 64 3.24 -11.77 10.91
CA MET A 64 3.24 -11.19 9.57
C MET A 64 4.25 -11.92 8.68
N ILE A 65 3.97 -12.01 7.39
CA ILE A 65 4.92 -12.47 6.38
C ILE A 65 5.37 -11.29 5.51
N LEU A 66 6.67 -11.17 5.30
CA LEU A 66 7.28 -10.14 4.46
C LEU A 66 8.03 -10.78 3.30
N ARG A 67 7.69 -10.40 2.08
CA ARG A 67 8.48 -10.70 0.89
C ARG A 67 9.72 -9.80 0.87
N LEU A 68 10.90 -10.38 0.75
CA LEU A 68 12.19 -9.68 0.88
C LEU A 68 13.02 -9.72 -0.41
N GLY A 69 12.37 -9.91 -1.56
CA GLY A 69 13.02 -9.94 -2.86
C GLY A 69 13.67 -11.27 -3.21
N ARG A 70 14.77 -11.24 -3.95
CA ARG A 70 15.51 -12.41 -4.41
C ARG A 70 16.20 -13.09 -3.22
N ALA A 71 16.12 -14.42 -3.17
CA ALA A 71 16.83 -15.18 -2.17
C ALA A 71 18.36 -15.02 -2.30
N SER A 72 19.02 -14.64 -1.19
CA SER A 72 20.48 -14.56 -1.07
C SER A 72 21.13 -15.95 -1.19
N GLU A 73 20.48 -16.95 -0.60
CA GLU A 73 20.80 -18.37 -0.70
C GLU A 73 19.59 -19.13 -1.27
N GLY A 74 19.83 -20.04 -2.21
CA GLY A 74 18.76 -20.83 -2.83
C GLY A 74 18.14 -20.22 -4.11
N ARG A 75 16.92 -20.65 -4.45
CA ARG A 75 16.23 -20.23 -5.69
C ARG A 75 14.94 -19.49 -5.41
N GLY A 76 14.73 -18.39 -6.13
CA GLY A 76 13.44 -17.69 -6.16
C GLY A 76 13.41 -16.51 -5.21
N THR A 77 12.27 -16.34 -4.54
CA THR A 77 11.99 -15.19 -3.67
C THR A 77 12.18 -15.57 -2.22
N GLN A 78 12.86 -14.72 -1.45
CA GLN A 78 12.97 -14.87 -0.01
C GLN A 78 11.84 -14.19 0.73
N PHE A 79 11.54 -14.73 1.91
CA PHE A 79 10.56 -14.18 2.83
C PHE A 79 11.13 -14.21 4.26
N ALA A 80 10.50 -13.46 5.15
CA ALA A 80 10.65 -13.62 6.58
C ALA A 80 9.27 -13.66 7.24
N LEU A 81 9.18 -14.37 8.36
CA LEU A 81 8.04 -14.25 9.28
C LEU A 81 8.44 -13.37 10.45
N VAL A 82 7.58 -12.42 10.79
CA VAL A 82 7.79 -11.48 11.88
C VAL A 82 6.66 -11.65 12.87
N ARG A 83 6.98 -12.08 14.09
CA ARG A 83 6.03 -12.26 15.18
C ARG A 83 6.26 -11.22 16.26
N VAL A 84 5.23 -10.43 16.50
CA VAL A 84 5.16 -9.53 17.66
C VAL A 84 3.85 -9.81 18.38
N PRO A 85 3.89 -10.52 19.54
CA PRO A 85 2.68 -10.95 20.22
C PRO A 85 1.70 -9.81 20.50
N GLY A 86 0.43 -10.01 20.11
CA GLY A 86 -0.66 -9.04 20.24
C GLY A 86 -0.55 -7.79 19.38
N GLN A 87 0.40 -7.73 18.43
CA GLN A 87 0.72 -6.54 17.63
C GLN A 87 0.68 -6.81 16.12
N LEU A 88 -0.09 -7.81 15.67
CA LEU A 88 -0.26 -8.08 14.24
C LEU A 88 -0.90 -6.87 13.50
N ASP A 89 -1.76 -6.13 14.19
CA ASP A 89 -2.49 -4.99 13.63
C ASP A 89 -1.54 -3.85 13.23
N ASP A 90 -0.36 -3.77 13.86
CA ASP A 90 0.63 -2.72 13.58
C ASP A 90 1.26 -2.84 12.18
N PHE A 91 1.06 -3.98 11.49
CA PHE A 91 1.48 -4.21 10.10
C PHE A 91 0.43 -3.78 9.06
N PHE A 92 -0.73 -3.28 9.49
CA PHE A 92 -1.82 -2.90 8.61
C PHE A 92 -2.26 -1.45 8.86
N ILE A 93 -2.72 -0.79 7.81
CA ILE A 93 -3.57 0.40 7.90
C ILE A 93 -5.01 -0.11 7.92
N ASP A 94 -5.64 -0.15 9.10
CA ASP A 94 -7.04 -0.58 9.26
C ASP A 94 -8.00 0.60 9.14
N GLU A 95 -8.78 0.57 8.07
CA GLU A 95 -9.72 1.62 7.74
C GLU A 95 -10.95 1.65 8.66
N ALA A 96 -11.20 0.58 9.43
CA ALA A 96 -12.26 0.57 10.43
C ALA A 96 -12.03 1.61 11.54
N GLY A 97 -10.80 2.14 11.66
CA GLY A 97 -10.46 3.22 12.58
C GLY A 97 -10.99 4.61 12.18
N PHE A 98 -11.49 4.79 10.94
CA PHE A 98 -11.87 6.11 10.42
C PHE A 98 -13.38 6.26 10.21
N ASP A 99 -13.90 7.46 10.42
CA ASP A 99 -15.34 7.78 10.26
C ASP A 99 -15.70 7.93 8.78
N THR A 100 -15.95 6.78 8.14
CA THR A 100 -16.39 6.74 6.74
C THR A 100 -17.88 7.08 6.53
N ASP A 101 -18.63 7.38 7.59
CA ASP A 101 -20.06 7.69 7.51
C ASP A 101 -20.31 9.18 7.18
N GLN A 102 -19.35 10.05 7.49
CA GLN A 102 -19.38 11.49 7.19
C GLN A 102 -18.66 11.83 5.88
N ARG A 103 -19.05 11.19 4.78
CA ARG A 103 -18.46 11.47 3.47
C ARG A 103 -18.78 12.89 3.01
N THR A 104 -17.79 13.56 2.43
CA THR A 104 -18.02 14.76 1.64
C THR A 104 -18.71 14.37 0.34
N HIS A 105 -19.91 14.88 0.11
CA HIS A 105 -20.64 14.67 -1.14
C HIS A 105 -20.16 15.69 -2.18
N LEU A 106 -19.81 15.19 -3.36
CA LEU A 106 -19.45 16.00 -4.53
C LEU A 106 -20.41 15.69 -5.67
N ASP A 107 -21.11 16.72 -6.14
CA ASP A 107 -22.04 16.64 -7.26
C ASP A 107 -21.28 16.81 -8.58
N PHE A 108 -20.76 15.69 -9.07
CA PHE A 108 -20.15 15.55 -10.37
C PHE A 108 -21.12 15.00 -11.41
N SER A 109 -22.43 15.23 -11.27
CA SER A 109 -23.43 14.93 -12.30
C SER A 109 -23.40 15.97 -13.44
N PRO A 110 -24.01 15.70 -14.61
CA PRO A 110 -24.09 16.69 -15.68
C PRO A 110 -24.84 17.97 -15.24
N GLY A 111 -24.11 19.09 -15.11
CA GLY A 111 -24.64 20.36 -14.61
C GLY A 111 -24.67 20.48 -13.08
N GLY A 112 -24.00 19.55 -12.39
CA GLY A 112 -23.80 19.59 -10.94
C GLY A 112 -22.88 20.73 -10.51
N ALA A 113 -23.08 21.21 -9.28
CA ALA A 113 -22.38 22.39 -8.77
C ALA A 113 -20.86 22.20 -8.70
N ASP A 114 -20.40 21.02 -8.28
CA ASP A 114 -18.98 20.71 -8.19
C ASP A 114 -18.37 20.44 -9.58
N ALA A 115 -19.13 19.84 -10.50
CA ALA A 115 -18.72 19.71 -11.90
C ALA A 115 -18.51 21.08 -12.58
N ASP A 116 -19.33 22.08 -12.24
CA ASP A 116 -19.19 23.43 -12.82
C ASP A 116 -18.05 24.25 -12.19
N ALA A 117 -17.58 23.86 -11.00
CA ALA A 117 -16.51 24.54 -10.28
C ALA A 117 -15.10 24.14 -10.74
N ILE A 118 -14.94 22.95 -11.36
CA ILE A 118 -13.64 22.46 -11.85
C ILE A 118 -13.30 23.01 -13.24
N SER A 119 -12.03 22.88 -13.62
CA SER A 119 -11.52 23.35 -14.92
C SER A 119 -12.26 22.70 -16.11
N GLN A 120 -12.28 23.36 -17.28
CA GLN A 120 -12.85 22.74 -18.49
C GLN A 120 -12.15 21.42 -18.84
N GLN A 121 -10.83 21.35 -18.64
CA GLN A 121 -10.06 20.12 -18.88
C GLN A 121 -10.50 18.98 -17.95
N ALA A 122 -10.75 19.27 -16.67
CA ALA A 122 -11.25 18.27 -15.72
C ALA A 122 -12.67 17.82 -16.07
N ARG A 123 -13.54 18.74 -16.50
CA ARG A 123 -14.88 18.41 -17.01
C ARG A 123 -14.83 17.49 -18.23
N ASP A 124 -13.96 17.79 -19.20
CA ASP A 124 -13.82 16.95 -20.39
C ASP A 124 -13.37 15.53 -20.02
N MET A 125 -12.47 15.39 -19.03
CA MET A 125 -12.06 14.08 -18.49
C MET A 125 -13.18 13.39 -17.73
N LEU A 126 -13.98 14.12 -16.93
CA LEU A 126 -15.14 13.58 -16.23
C LEU A 126 -16.14 12.95 -17.21
N GLU A 127 -16.40 13.57 -18.37
CA GLU A 127 -17.23 12.97 -19.42
C GLU A 127 -16.65 11.66 -19.95
N VAL A 128 -15.32 11.56 -20.12
CA VAL A 128 -14.66 10.31 -20.52
C VAL A 128 -14.88 9.22 -19.47
N TYR A 129 -14.77 9.55 -18.18
CA TYR A 129 -14.98 8.59 -17.10
C TYR A 129 -16.43 8.10 -17.02
N ARG A 130 -17.42 8.95 -17.26
CA ARG A 130 -18.84 8.55 -17.34
C ARG A 130 -19.12 7.57 -18.49
N MET A 131 -18.31 7.60 -19.54
CA MET A 131 -18.42 6.65 -20.66
C MET A 131 -17.76 5.29 -20.40
N LEU A 132 -16.98 5.14 -19.32
CA LEU A 132 -16.30 3.88 -19.04
C LEU A 132 -17.31 2.82 -18.58
N PRO A 133 -17.28 1.61 -19.17
CA PRO A 133 -18.21 0.55 -18.78
C PRO A 133 -17.88 -0.01 -17.39
N LYS A 134 -16.62 0.09 -16.97
CA LYS A 134 -16.09 -0.33 -15.67
C LYS A 134 -14.85 0.50 -15.35
N PHE A 135 -14.59 0.69 -14.07
CA PHE A 135 -13.37 1.30 -13.57
C PHE A 135 -12.33 0.23 -13.21
N SER A 136 -11.10 0.37 -13.69
CA SER A 136 -9.93 -0.32 -13.13
C SER A 136 -9.29 0.51 -12.02
N GLU A 137 -8.38 -0.07 -11.24
CA GLU A 137 -7.56 0.66 -10.25
C GLU A 137 -6.86 1.86 -10.88
N SER A 138 -6.16 1.66 -12.00
CA SER A 138 -5.50 2.76 -12.71
C SER A 138 -6.48 3.82 -13.22
N SER A 139 -7.71 3.45 -13.63
CA SER A 139 -8.72 4.44 -14.02
C SER A 139 -9.20 5.27 -12.83
N LEU A 140 -9.33 4.68 -11.64
CA LEU A 140 -9.75 5.39 -10.43
C LEU A 140 -8.65 6.31 -9.87
N VAL A 141 -7.39 5.89 -9.97
CA VAL A 141 -6.25 6.77 -9.65
C VAL A 141 -6.23 7.96 -10.59
N ASN A 142 -6.29 7.73 -11.91
CA ASN A 142 -6.28 8.82 -12.87
C ASN A 142 -7.53 9.72 -12.74
N PHE A 143 -8.68 9.17 -12.36
CA PHE A 143 -9.86 9.97 -12.05
C PHE A 143 -9.56 10.95 -10.91
N ALA A 144 -8.99 10.48 -9.80
CA ALA A 144 -8.68 11.35 -8.66
C ALA A 144 -7.64 12.44 -8.99
N LEU A 145 -6.66 12.11 -9.83
CA LEU A 145 -5.62 13.02 -10.29
C LEU A 145 -6.13 14.10 -11.25
N SER A 146 -7.02 13.73 -12.18
CA SER A 146 -7.50 14.60 -13.25
C SER A 146 -8.67 15.48 -12.84
N THR A 147 -9.49 15.04 -11.88
CA THR A 147 -10.62 15.82 -11.34
C THR A 147 -10.23 16.76 -10.20
N GLY A 148 -8.98 16.70 -9.73
CA GLY A 148 -8.51 17.50 -8.59
C GLY A 148 -8.92 16.94 -7.22
N LEU A 149 -9.57 15.76 -7.18
CA LEU A 149 -9.96 15.12 -5.92
C LEU A 149 -8.74 14.87 -5.02
N LEU A 150 -7.65 14.35 -5.58
CA LEU A 150 -6.43 14.10 -4.81
C LEU A 150 -5.80 15.41 -4.33
N SER A 151 -5.76 16.44 -5.19
CA SER A 151 -5.29 17.77 -4.82
C SER A 151 -6.05 18.35 -3.63
N ARG A 152 -7.38 18.21 -3.65
CA ARG A 152 -8.24 18.67 -2.57
C ARG A 152 -8.01 17.87 -1.28
N ALA A 153 -7.82 16.56 -1.37
CA ALA A 153 -7.66 15.69 -0.21
C ALA A 153 -6.34 15.92 0.53
N LEU A 154 -5.26 16.27 -0.19
CA LEU A 154 -3.91 16.47 0.35
C LEU A 154 -3.53 17.97 0.45
N ASP A 155 -4.48 18.88 0.25
CA ASP A 155 -4.26 20.34 0.22
C ASP A 155 -3.07 20.78 -0.67
N LEU A 156 -3.00 20.24 -1.89
CA LEU A 156 -1.93 20.54 -2.84
C LEU A 156 -2.13 21.91 -3.49
N ASP A 157 -1.02 22.60 -3.80
CA ASP A 157 -1.02 23.92 -4.44
C ASP A 157 -1.69 23.94 -5.83
N VAL A 158 -1.72 22.78 -6.50
CA VAL A 158 -2.26 22.64 -7.86
C VAL A 158 -3.70 22.14 -7.81
N GLU A 159 -4.60 22.81 -8.54
CA GLU A 159 -6.02 22.39 -8.62
C GLU A 159 -6.18 20.97 -9.19
N GLN A 160 -5.30 20.56 -10.11
CA GLN A 160 -5.30 19.24 -10.72
C GLN A 160 -3.87 18.83 -11.12
N ILE A 161 -3.58 17.54 -11.05
CA ILE A 161 -2.29 16.98 -11.48
C ILE A 161 -2.34 16.60 -12.96
N GLY A 162 -3.50 16.13 -13.43
CA GLY A 162 -3.69 15.65 -14.79
C GLY A 162 -3.43 14.15 -14.90
N ALA A 163 -2.21 13.76 -15.28
CA ALA A 163 -1.82 12.35 -15.43
C ALA A 163 -0.47 12.08 -14.75
N ALA A 164 -0.36 10.91 -14.12
CA ALA A 164 0.86 10.42 -13.49
C ALA A 164 1.41 9.21 -14.26
N PRO A 165 2.72 8.95 -14.20
CA PRO A 165 3.23 7.61 -14.46
C PRO A 165 2.54 6.62 -13.51
N THR A 166 1.75 5.70 -14.07
CA THR A 166 1.04 4.67 -13.32
C THR A 166 1.64 3.28 -13.56
N THR A 167 1.57 2.41 -12.55
CA THR A 167 2.01 1.01 -12.63
C THR A 167 3.50 0.88 -12.96
N ILE A 168 4.34 1.47 -12.11
CA ILE A 168 5.80 1.34 -12.20
C ILE A 168 6.18 0.03 -11.51
N ALA A 169 6.84 -0.87 -12.23
CA ALA A 169 7.37 -2.11 -11.66
C ALA A 169 8.87 -2.17 -11.92
N SER A 170 9.67 -2.27 -10.86
CA SER A 170 11.13 -2.43 -10.94
C SER A 170 11.64 -3.22 -9.73
N THR A 171 12.92 -3.54 -9.72
CA THR A 171 13.59 -4.22 -8.62
C THR A 171 14.41 -3.24 -7.78
N PHE A 172 14.32 -3.34 -6.46
CA PHE A 172 15.01 -2.43 -5.53
C PHE A 172 15.65 -3.16 -4.36
N ASP A 173 16.68 -2.52 -3.81
CA ASP A 173 17.42 -2.95 -2.62
C ASP A 173 17.24 -1.92 -1.52
N PHE A 174 16.76 -2.30 -0.33
CA PHE A 174 16.66 -1.38 0.82
C PHE A 174 16.64 -2.13 2.14
N GLU A 175 16.89 -1.39 3.23
CA GLU A 175 16.94 -1.91 4.59
C GLU A 175 15.86 -1.26 5.44
N PHE A 176 15.21 -2.05 6.29
CA PHE A 176 14.18 -1.56 7.18
C PHE A 176 14.02 -2.48 8.39
N GLU A 177 13.48 -1.95 9.49
CA GLU A 177 13.01 -2.75 10.62
C GLU A 177 11.53 -3.10 10.40
N PRO A 178 11.10 -4.34 10.67
CA PRO A 178 9.72 -4.71 10.47
C PRO A 178 8.79 -4.14 11.56
N HIS A 179 9.30 -3.95 12.78
CA HIS A 179 8.49 -3.50 13.91
C HIS A 179 9.30 -2.75 14.98
N ARG A 180 8.76 -1.70 15.59
CA ARG A 180 9.43 -0.91 16.66
C ARG A 180 9.87 -1.78 17.86
N ALA A 181 9.04 -2.75 18.22
CA ALA A 181 9.33 -3.73 19.28
C ALA A 181 10.34 -4.82 18.87
N LEU A 182 10.71 -4.89 17.59
CA LEU A 182 11.68 -5.83 17.03
C LEU A 182 12.65 -5.10 16.08
N PRO A 183 13.66 -4.40 16.62
CA PRO A 183 14.61 -3.59 15.85
C PRO A 183 15.67 -4.48 15.18
N THR A 184 15.22 -5.45 14.39
CA THR A 184 16.07 -6.32 13.57
C THR A 184 15.96 -5.87 12.14
N VAL A 185 17.07 -5.41 11.57
CA VAL A 185 17.11 -4.93 10.19
C VAL A 185 16.93 -6.10 9.22
N LEU A 186 15.96 -5.96 8.33
CA LEU A 186 15.74 -6.84 7.19
C LEU A 186 16.22 -6.17 5.91
N HIS A 187 16.76 -6.97 5.01
CA HIS A 187 17.23 -6.52 3.70
C HIS A 187 16.26 -7.01 2.63
N HIS A 188 15.62 -6.06 1.95
CA HIS A 188 14.94 -6.33 0.70
C HIS A 188 15.98 -6.38 -0.42
N ASN A 189 16.13 -7.54 -1.09
CA ASN A 189 17.25 -7.82 -1.99
C ASN A 189 16.77 -7.92 -3.45
N GLY A 190 16.95 -6.88 -4.26
CA GLY A 190 16.57 -6.85 -5.68
C GLY A 190 15.15 -7.34 -5.94
N GLY A 191 14.22 -7.06 -5.01
CA GLY A 191 12.85 -7.54 -5.09
C GLY A 191 11.97 -6.64 -5.93
N GLN A 192 10.94 -7.20 -6.56
CA GLN A 192 9.97 -6.42 -7.31
C GLN A 192 9.14 -5.55 -6.36
N VAL A 193 9.14 -4.25 -6.62
CA VAL A 193 8.25 -3.27 -6.01
C VAL A 193 7.36 -2.71 -7.12
N GLU A 194 6.07 -2.65 -6.84
CA GLU A 194 5.07 -2.04 -7.73
C GLU A 194 4.62 -0.73 -7.10
N ILE A 195 4.51 0.32 -7.92
CA ILE A 195 4.06 1.64 -7.50
C ILE A 195 2.92 2.07 -8.42
N ASP A 196 1.73 2.23 -7.85
CA ASP A 196 0.53 2.48 -8.65
C ASP A 196 0.54 3.86 -9.29
N ALA A 197 1.03 4.89 -8.59
CA ALA A 197 1.34 6.18 -9.18
C ALA A 197 2.40 6.95 -8.38
N ILE A 198 3.17 7.77 -9.10
CA ILE A 198 4.09 8.75 -8.52
C ILE A 198 3.80 10.12 -9.11
N VAL A 199 3.68 11.14 -8.27
CA VAL A 199 3.41 12.51 -8.71
C VAL A 199 4.39 13.49 -8.08
N MET A 200 5.01 14.32 -8.92
CA MET A 200 5.73 15.50 -8.45
C MET A 200 4.80 16.71 -8.43
N THR A 201 4.65 17.36 -7.28
CA THR A 201 3.72 18.48 -7.09
C THR A 201 4.27 19.49 -6.08
N ARG A 202 3.41 20.39 -5.57
CA ARG A 202 3.72 21.25 -4.43
C ARG A 202 2.63 21.21 -3.37
N GLN A 203 3.07 21.40 -2.12
CA GLN A 203 2.24 21.62 -0.94
C GLN A 203 2.92 22.73 -0.14
N ASP A 204 2.15 23.76 0.24
CA ASP A 204 2.66 24.95 0.93
C ASP A 204 3.84 25.64 0.23
N GLY A 205 3.83 25.62 -1.11
CA GLY A 205 4.90 26.19 -1.92
C GLY A 205 6.18 25.34 -2.00
N GLU A 206 6.28 24.21 -1.30
CA GLU A 206 7.43 23.29 -1.35
C GLU A 206 7.22 22.16 -2.33
N ARG A 207 8.30 21.65 -2.93
CA ARG A 207 8.22 20.57 -3.93
C ARG A 207 8.11 19.23 -3.20
N VAL A 208 7.03 18.50 -3.41
CA VAL A 208 6.77 17.20 -2.77
C VAL A 208 6.58 16.09 -3.80
N LEU A 209 6.91 14.85 -3.41
CA LEU A 209 6.69 13.64 -4.20
C LEU A 209 5.58 12.79 -3.57
N VAL A 210 4.43 12.70 -4.20
CA VAL A 210 3.34 11.82 -3.74
C VAL A 210 3.56 10.43 -4.31
N VAL A 211 3.55 9.41 -3.45
CA VAL A 211 3.65 7.98 -3.79
C VAL A 211 2.33 7.32 -3.43
N LEU A 212 1.62 6.79 -4.41
CA LEU A 212 0.29 6.19 -4.22
C LEU A 212 0.33 4.68 -4.31
N GLU A 213 -0.31 4.03 -3.33
CA GLU A 213 -0.83 2.67 -3.44
C GLU A 213 -2.36 2.76 -3.54
N ALA A 214 -2.95 2.12 -4.54
CA ALA A 214 -4.39 2.15 -4.78
C ALA A 214 -5.01 0.75 -4.60
N LYS A 215 -6.17 0.70 -3.96
CA LYS A 215 -6.98 -0.53 -3.88
C LYS A 215 -8.40 -0.31 -4.31
N THR A 216 -8.98 -1.37 -4.88
CA THR A 216 -10.41 -1.44 -5.16
C THR A 216 -11.12 -2.46 -4.28
N GLY A 217 -12.40 -2.20 -4.03
CA GLY A 217 -13.29 -3.17 -3.38
C GLY A 217 -13.61 -2.84 -1.93
N ARG A 218 -14.12 -3.86 -1.21
CA ARG A 218 -14.72 -3.70 0.11
C ARG A 218 -13.78 -3.97 1.28
N GLU A 219 -12.57 -4.43 0.99
CA GLU A 219 -11.60 -4.72 2.03
C GLU A 219 -11.09 -3.41 2.61
N ARG A 220 -10.95 -3.38 3.93
CA ARG A 220 -10.73 -2.17 4.74
C ARG A 220 -9.36 -2.20 5.42
N ALA A 221 -8.40 -2.94 4.86
CA ALA A 221 -7.07 -3.04 5.44
C ALA A 221 -6.03 -3.15 4.35
N LEU A 222 -4.97 -2.34 4.44
CA LEU A 222 -3.80 -2.42 3.57
C LEU A 222 -2.59 -2.87 4.40
N ALA A 223 -1.87 -3.88 3.95
CA ALA A 223 -0.59 -4.23 4.55
C ALA A 223 0.42 -3.09 4.32
N LYS A 224 1.01 -2.54 5.39
CA LYS A 224 1.87 -1.34 5.32
C LYS A 224 3.03 -1.48 4.33
N HIS A 225 3.53 -2.70 4.09
CA HIS A 225 4.66 -2.91 3.17
C HIS A 225 4.32 -2.55 1.72
N LYS A 226 3.04 -2.58 1.36
CA LYS A 226 2.53 -2.13 0.05
C LYS A 226 2.78 -0.65 -0.19
N LEU A 227 2.91 0.15 0.87
CA LEU A 227 3.20 1.58 0.79
C LEU A 227 4.66 1.90 1.19
N CYS A 228 5.18 1.19 2.21
CA CYS A 228 6.55 1.33 2.68
C CYS A 228 7.59 0.98 1.60
N TYR A 229 7.39 -0.12 0.85
CA TYR A 229 8.36 -0.54 -0.16
C TYR A 229 8.44 0.47 -1.32
N PRO A 230 7.33 0.97 -1.89
CA PRO A 230 7.36 2.10 -2.80
C PRO A 230 8.07 3.33 -2.25
N TYR A 231 7.78 3.71 -1.01
CA TYR A 231 8.44 4.85 -0.35
C TYR A 231 9.97 4.67 -0.35
N LEU A 232 10.46 3.55 0.18
CA LEU A 232 11.89 3.28 0.29
C LEU A 232 12.57 3.15 -1.08
N ALA A 233 11.87 2.58 -2.06
CA ALA A 233 12.36 2.48 -3.43
C ALA A 233 12.58 3.85 -4.09
N VAL A 234 11.68 4.81 -3.86
CA VAL A 234 11.80 6.16 -4.45
C VAL A 234 12.72 7.07 -3.65
N GLU A 235 12.83 6.87 -2.33
CA GLU A 235 13.68 7.66 -1.44
C GLU A 235 15.16 7.60 -1.87
N GLN A 236 15.61 6.44 -2.34
CA GLN A 236 16.99 6.26 -2.83
C GLN A 236 17.31 7.03 -4.10
N GLU A 237 16.28 7.35 -4.89
CA GLU A 237 16.39 8.07 -6.15
C GLU A 237 15.97 9.55 -6.01
N LEU A 238 15.70 10.00 -4.77
CA LEU A 238 15.10 11.30 -4.51
C LEU A 238 16.07 12.45 -4.84
N SER A 239 15.59 13.41 -5.62
CA SER A 239 16.35 14.64 -5.89
C SER A 239 16.44 15.49 -4.61
N PRO A 240 17.59 16.14 -4.31
CA PRO A 240 17.74 17.06 -3.18
C PRO A 240 16.82 18.29 -3.21
N THR A 241 16.07 18.48 -4.30
CA THR A 241 15.11 19.58 -4.46
C THR A 241 13.69 19.20 -4.07
N VAL A 242 13.46 17.96 -3.69
CA VAL A 242 12.19 17.48 -3.14
C VAL A 242 12.27 17.62 -1.63
N ALA A 243 11.34 18.37 -1.04
CA ALA A 243 11.27 18.59 0.39
C ALA A 243 10.87 17.31 1.12
N GLU A 244 9.90 16.57 0.58
CA GLU A 244 9.29 15.42 1.25
C GLU A 244 8.66 14.43 0.26
N ILE A 245 8.57 13.17 0.69
CA ILE A 245 7.77 12.12 0.05
C ILE A 245 6.49 11.95 0.88
N ILE A 246 5.33 12.06 0.24
CA ILE A 246 4.01 11.87 0.87
C ILE A 246 3.46 10.51 0.43
N PRO A 247 3.57 9.44 1.25
CA PRO A 247 2.94 8.17 0.97
C PRO A 247 1.42 8.26 1.17
N VAL A 248 0.67 7.83 0.17
CA VAL A 248 -0.80 7.91 0.15
C VAL A 248 -1.39 6.55 -0.17
N TYR A 249 -2.30 6.11 0.71
CA TYR A 249 -3.19 5.00 0.41
C TYR A 249 -4.51 5.55 -0.12
N LEU A 250 -4.89 5.14 -1.33
CA LEU A 250 -6.17 5.48 -1.95
C LEU A 250 -7.02 4.22 -2.10
N ARG A 251 -8.22 4.24 -1.55
CA ARG A 251 -9.23 3.22 -1.84
C ARG A 251 -10.39 3.82 -2.61
N ALA A 252 -10.78 3.16 -3.68
CA ALA A 252 -11.91 3.58 -4.50
C ALA A 252 -12.87 2.44 -4.81
N GLN A 253 -14.17 2.74 -4.83
CA GLN A 253 -15.21 1.77 -5.11
C GLN A 253 -16.33 2.39 -5.94
N ALA A 254 -16.65 1.76 -7.08
CA ALA A 254 -17.87 2.07 -7.81
C ALA A 254 -19.11 1.49 -7.09
N THR A 255 -20.17 2.29 -7.02
CA THR A 255 -21.45 1.95 -6.39
C THR A 255 -22.61 2.40 -7.28
N ASP A 256 -23.83 1.98 -6.93
CA ASP A 256 -25.04 2.42 -7.63
C ASP A 256 -25.34 3.93 -7.48
N ARG A 257 -24.63 4.63 -6.58
CA ARG A 257 -24.77 6.07 -6.34
C ARG A 257 -23.61 6.90 -6.92
N GLY A 258 -22.65 6.27 -7.60
CA GLY A 258 -21.43 6.89 -8.08
C GLY A 258 -20.17 6.29 -7.45
N LEU A 259 -19.14 7.09 -7.21
CA LEU A 259 -17.82 6.62 -6.74
C LEU A 259 -17.60 6.97 -5.27
N LEU A 260 -17.16 6.00 -4.48
CA LEU A 260 -16.61 6.21 -3.15
C LEU A 260 -15.10 6.32 -3.22
N TYR A 261 -14.54 7.32 -2.54
CA TYR A 261 -13.09 7.46 -2.34
C TYR A 261 -12.79 7.59 -0.85
N ASP A 262 -11.78 6.87 -0.39
CA ASP A 262 -11.14 7.02 0.90
C ASP A 262 -9.66 7.27 0.63
N ILE A 263 -9.12 8.39 1.09
CA ILE A 263 -7.75 8.83 0.84
C ILE A 263 -7.08 9.03 2.20
N TYR A 264 -5.94 8.37 2.39
CA TYR A 264 -5.19 8.38 3.64
C TYR A 264 -3.78 8.87 3.38
N GLU A 265 -3.42 10.01 3.96
CA GLU A 265 -2.07 10.53 4.02
C GLU A 265 -1.31 9.86 5.17
N CYS A 266 -0.12 9.33 4.89
CA CYS A 266 0.66 8.57 5.85
C CYS A 266 2.01 9.22 6.12
N THR A 267 2.58 8.98 7.30
CA THR A 267 3.99 9.28 7.58
C THR A 267 4.93 8.38 6.79
N GLY A 268 6.15 8.86 6.57
CA GLY A 268 7.25 8.03 6.09
C GLY A 268 7.73 7.03 7.16
N PRO A 269 8.28 5.86 6.78
CA PRO A 269 8.77 4.85 7.73
C PRO A 269 9.98 5.31 8.56
N GLY A 270 10.68 6.38 8.17
CA GLY A 270 11.87 6.89 8.87
C GLY A 270 11.61 8.06 9.82
N GLU A 271 10.37 8.53 9.96
CA GLU A 271 10.09 9.74 10.74
C GLU A 271 10.31 9.50 12.25
N GLY A 272 11.41 10.05 12.78
CA GLY A 272 11.76 9.97 14.21
C GLY A 272 12.58 8.73 14.61
N GLU A 273 13.02 7.90 13.67
CA GLU A 273 13.75 6.64 13.92
C GLU A 273 15.16 6.67 13.30
N GLU A 274 16.11 5.89 13.84
CA GLU A 274 17.47 5.75 13.26
C GLU A 274 17.48 4.92 11.97
N GLN A 275 16.53 3.98 11.84
CA GLN A 275 16.31 3.12 10.68
C GLN A 275 14.83 3.20 10.27
N PRO A 276 14.50 3.20 8.96
CA PRO A 276 13.12 3.09 8.52
C PRO A 276 12.44 1.87 9.14
N CYS A 277 11.28 2.08 9.77
CA CYS A 277 10.52 1.05 10.45
C CYS A 277 9.13 0.90 9.83
N LEU A 278 8.79 -0.32 9.40
CA LEU A 278 7.53 -0.61 8.72
C LEU A 278 6.31 -0.33 9.62
N SER A 279 6.36 -0.75 10.90
CA SER A 279 5.24 -0.52 11.82
C SER A 279 5.05 0.95 12.18
N ALA A 280 6.07 1.79 12.00
CA ALA A 280 6.07 3.20 12.38
C ALA A 280 5.25 4.10 11.43
N MET A 281 4.89 3.60 10.23
CA MET A 281 4.00 4.33 9.34
C MET A 281 2.61 4.47 9.96
N GLU A 282 2.09 5.68 10.02
CA GLU A 282 0.82 6.04 10.64
C GLU A 282 0.02 6.94 9.68
N VAL A 283 -1.31 6.86 9.73
CA VAL A 283 -2.18 7.79 8.99
C VAL A 283 -2.22 9.11 9.75
N VAL A 284 -1.85 10.21 9.10
CA VAL A 284 -1.83 11.56 9.68
C VAL A 284 -3.04 12.39 9.29
N ALA A 285 -3.63 12.07 8.13
CA ALA A 285 -4.84 12.70 7.63
C ALA A 285 -5.66 11.69 6.82
N ASP A 286 -6.97 11.81 6.89
CA ASP A 286 -7.91 11.04 6.09
C ASP A 286 -8.96 11.94 5.45
N SER A 287 -9.48 11.52 4.29
CA SER A 287 -10.55 12.21 3.60
C SER A 287 -11.44 11.21 2.86
N HIS A 288 -12.74 11.36 3.07
CA HIS A 288 -13.75 10.43 2.55
C HIS A 288 -14.75 11.16 1.67
N TYR A 289 -14.97 10.66 0.46
CA TYR A 289 -15.85 11.28 -0.52
C TYR A 289 -16.88 10.30 -1.08
N LEU A 290 -18.04 10.84 -1.45
CA LEU A 290 -19.01 10.23 -2.36
C LEU A 290 -19.20 11.18 -3.54
N LEU A 291 -18.88 10.69 -4.73
CA LEU A 291 -18.95 11.44 -5.97
C LEU A 291 -20.15 10.92 -6.76
N GLU A 292 -21.16 11.76 -6.92
CA GLU A 292 -22.32 11.48 -7.77
C GLU A 292 -21.92 11.76 -9.23
N LEU A 293 -22.08 10.78 -10.12
CA LEU A 293 -21.68 10.91 -11.53
C LEU A 293 -22.86 11.10 -12.49
N ASP A 294 -24.08 10.81 -12.02
CA ASP A 294 -25.34 10.76 -12.77
C ASP A 294 -26.39 11.72 -12.21
#